data_AF-A0A8U0L7S8-F1
#
_entry.id   AF-A0A8U0L7S8-F1
#
_cell.length_a   1.000
_cell.length_b   1.000
_cell.length_c   1.000
_cell.angle_alpha   90.00
_cell.angle_beta   90.00
_cell.angle_gamma   90.00
#
_symmetry.space_group_name_H-M   'P 1'
#
loop_
_entity.id
_entity.type
_entity.pdbx_description
1 polymer ?
#
loop_
_entity_poly.entity_id
_entity_poly.type
_entity_poly.pdbx_seq_one_letter_code
_entity_poly.pdbx_strand_id
1 'polypeptide(L)'
;MASVIPPDLELFLTGWLRSHITDVAGLQVGNRIPDDYDGSYPLVVVRDDGGTQSADRVTFDRAIGVNVLGWTRNHTKPCRDLAARVYGVLTGEPGILIGFAEGSRICAVVSDGCNGPYPVAEDAAWCRYYMTVEYSTAGIRQP
;
A
#
# COMPACT_ATOMS: atom_id res chain seq x y z
N MET A 1 -14.62 -26.41 -13.04
CA MET A 1 -13.94 -25.37 -13.85
C MET A 1 -12.94 -24.70 -12.94
N ALA A 2 -11.67 -24.64 -13.32
CA ALA A 2 -10.68 -23.90 -12.52
C ALA A 2 -10.93 -22.40 -12.66
N SER A 3 -11.04 -21.68 -11.55
CA SER A 3 -11.15 -20.22 -11.53
C SER A 3 -9.78 -19.58 -11.27
N VAL A 4 -9.59 -18.36 -11.74
CA VAL A 4 -8.42 -17.54 -11.47
C VAL A 4 -8.90 -16.28 -10.77
N ILE A 5 -8.33 -16.00 -9.60
CA ILE A 5 -8.68 -14.85 -8.76
C ILE A 5 -7.50 -13.87 -8.65
N PRO A 6 -7.73 -12.58 -8.39
CA PRO A 6 -6.65 -11.67 -8.07
C PRO A 6 -5.93 -12.11 -6.78
N PRO A 7 -4.62 -11.81 -6.65
CA PRO A 7 -3.89 -12.07 -5.42
C PRO A 7 -4.33 -11.13 -4.29
N ASP A 8 -4.12 -11.55 -3.04
CA ASP A 8 -4.36 -10.72 -1.85
C ASP A 8 -3.19 -9.73 -1.65
N LEU A 9 -3.31 -8.56 -2.28
CA LEU A 9 -2.30 -7.51 -2.18
C LEU A 9 -2.33 -6.79 -0.84
N GLU A 10 -3.47 -6.69 -0.15
CA GLU A 10 -3.51 -6.09 1.20
C GLU A 10 -2.63 -6.90 2.16
N LEU A 11 -2.76 -8.23 2.14
CA LEU A 11 -1.95 -9.11 2.97
C LEU A 11 -0.46 -9.01 2.62
N PHE A 12 -0.13 -9.10 1.33
CA PHE A 12 1.26 -9.03 0.87
C PHE A 12 1.91 -7.67 1.20
N LEU A 13 1.28 -6.56 0.83
CA LEU A 13 1.87 -5.23 0.96
C LEU A 13 1.96 -4.76 2.43
N THR A 14 0.99 -5.13 3.27
CA THR A 14 1.12 -4.86 4.71
C THR A 14 2.27 -5.65 5.34
N GLY A 15 2.48 -6.90 4.94
CA GLY A 15 3.65 -7.69 5.34
C GLY A 15 4.97 -7.07 4.84
N TRP A 16 5.00 -6.66 3.57
CA TRP A 16 6.15 -6.03 2.92
C TRP A 16 6.58 -4.75 3.61
N LEU A 17 5.64 -3.85 3.93
CA LEU A 17 5.93 -2.60 4.62
C LEU A 17 6.47 -2.84 6.03
N ARG A 18 5.92 -3.82 6.77
CA ARG A 18 6.41 -4.18 8.11
C ARG A 18 7.85 -4.69 8.09
N SER A 19 8.27 -5.39 7.02
CA SER A 19 9.65 -5.89 6.91
C SER A 19 10.67 -4.84 6.44
N HIS A 20 10.21 -3.77 5.76
CA HIS A 20 11.10 -2.74 5.18
C HIS A 20 11.18 -1.44 5.99
N ILE A 21 10.20 -1.18 6.86
CA ILE A 21 10.16 0.02 7.71
C ILE A 21 10.10 -0.43 9.17
N THR A 22 11.27 -0.70 9.75
CA THR A 22 11.41 -1.29 11.10
C THR A 22 11.94 -0.30 12.13
N ASP A 23 12.41 0.87 11.68
CA ASP A 23 13.06 1.91 12.49
C ASP A 23 12.10 2.99 12.99
N VAL A 24 10.83 2.96 12.58
CA VAL A 24 9.81 3.91 13.04
C VAL A 24 9.14 3.37 14.29
N ALA A 25 9.45 3.99 15.44
CA ALA A 25 8.93 3.57 16.73
C ALA A 25 7.38 3.54 16.75
N GLY A 26 6.82 2.40 17.16
CA GLY A 26 5.36 2.23 17.30
C GLY A 26 4.59 2.17 15.98
N LEU A 27 5.27 2.11 14.82
CA LEU A 27 4.60 2.01 13.53
C LEU A 27 3.71 0.78 13.46
N GLN A 28 2.45 1.02 13.17
CA GLN A 28 1.49 -0.02 12.81
C GLN A 28 1.21 0.03 11.32
N VAL A 29 1.00 -1.15 10.74
CA VAL A 29 0.61 -1.31 9.34
C VAL A 29 -0.59 -2.23 9.31
N GLY A 30 -1.65 -1.87 8.58
CA GLY A 30 -2.87 -2.66 8.46
C GLY A 30 -3.65 -2.32 7.19
N ASN A 31 -4.87 -2.83 7.08
CA ASN A 31 -5.77 -2.56 5.95
C ASN A 31 -7.01 -1.74 6.32
N ARG A 32 -7.10 -1.29 7.58
CA ARG A 32 -8.18 -0.44 8.07
C ARG A 32 -7.67 0.51 9.14
N ILE A 33 -8.21 1.73 9.15
CA ILE A 33 -8.03 2.68 10.26
C ILE A 33 -8.95 2.21 11.40
N PRO A 34 -8.43 1.94 12.61
CA PRO A 34 -9.26 1.64 13.77
C PRO A 34 -10.28 2.76 14.06
N ASP A 35 -11.48 2.41 14.49
CA ASP A 35 -12.56 3.38 14.75
C ASP A 35 -12.19 4.37 15.88
N ASP A 36 -11.34 3.94 16.80
CA ASP A 36 -10.83 4.69 17.95
C ASP A 36 -9.45 5.33 17.71
N TYR A 37 -8.98 5.38 16.47
CA TYR A 37 -7.67 5.94 16.15
C TYR A 37 -7.59 7.45 16.46
N ASP A 38 -6.71 7.80 17.40
CA ASP A 38 -6.52 9.15 17.93
C ASP A 38 -5.22 9.83 17.48
N GLY A 39 -4.40 9.14 16.67
CA GLY A 39 -3.10 9.63 16.22
C GLY A 39 -1.94 9.42 17.19
N SER A 40 -2.13 8.65 18.27
CA SER A 40 -1.10 8.35 19.29
C SER A 40 0.09 7.53 18.78
N TYR A 41 -0.03 6.89 17.62
CA TYR A 41 1.05 6.13 16.97
C TYR A 41 1.01 6.33 15.45
N PRO A 42 2.14 6.20 14.74
CA PRO A 42 2.13 6.23 13.28
C PRO A 42 1.46 4.98 12.71
N LEU A 43 0.62 5.17 11.70
CA LEU A 43 -0.20 4.13 11.10
C LEU A 43 -0.13 4.20 9.58
N VAL A 44 0.12 3.07 8.92
CA VAL A 44 -0.04 2.92 7.46
C VAL A 44 -1.20 1.99 7.18
N VAL A 45 -2.15 2.43 6.38
CA VAL A 45 -3.32 1.65 5.95
C VAL A 45 -3.25 1.43 4.46
N VAL A 46 -3.22 0.17 4.05
CA VAL A 46 -3.21 -0.27 2.65
C VAL A 46 -4.57 -0.83 2.29
N ARG A 47 -5.18 -0.32 1.22
CA ARG A 47 -6.48 -0.77 0.74
C ARG A 47 -6.38 -1.15 -0.74
N ASP A 48 -6.82 -2.35 -1.09
CA ASP A 48 -6.92 -2.75 -2.48
C ASP A 48 -8.25 -2.23 -3.07
N ASP A 49 -8.15 -1.20 -3.90
CA ASP A 49 -9.28 -0.52 -4.53
C ASP A 49 -9.81 -1.27 -5.76
N GLY A 50 -9.19 -2.40 -6.12
CA GLY A 50 -9.59 -3.22 -7.25
C GLY A 50 -8.98 -2.79 -8.57
N GLY A 51 -9.54 -3.29 -9.67
CA GLY A 51 -9.10 -2.96 -11.02
C GLY A 51 -9.56 -4.00 -12.05
N THR A 52 -9.04 -3.86 -13.27
CA THR A 52 -9.47 -4.68 -14.42
C THR A 52 -8.74 -6.02 -14.46
N GLN A 53 -9.44 -7.04 -14.99
CA GLN A 53 -8.81 -8.28 -15.41
C GLN A 53 -8.42 -8.17 -16.87
N SER A 54 -7.23 -8.63 -17.22
CA SER A 54 -6.76 -8.72 -18.60
C SER A 54 -7.65 -9.60 -19.48
N ALA A 55 -7.58 -9.39 -20.79
CA ALA A 55 -8.33 -10.17 -21.77
C ALA A 55 -7.97 -11.68 -21.75
N ASP A 56 -6.72 -12.01 -21.43
CA ASP A 56 -6.23 -13.39 -21.28
C ASP A 56 -6.67 -14.06 -19.95
N ARG A 57 -7.37 -13.32 -19.08
CA ARG A 57 -7.97 -13.77 -17.83
C ARG A 57 -6.97 -14.29 -16.78
N VAL A 58 -5.67 -14.02 -16.94
CA VAL A 58 -4.63 -14.51 -16.01
C VAL A 58 -3.89 -13.39 -15.29
N THR A 59 -4.00 -12.14 -15.73
CA THR A 59 -3.45 -10.98 -15.03
C THR A 59 -4.53 -9.98 -14.60
N PHE A 60 -4.19 -9.18 -13.59
CA PHE A 60 -5.08 -8.18 -13.01
C PHE A 60 -4.31 -6.90 -12.76
N ASP A 61 -4.89 -5.79 -13.19
CA ASP A 61 -4.45 -4.47 -12.77
C ASP A 61 -5.11 -4.18 -11.42
N ARG A 62 -4.33 -3.71 -10.45
CA ARG A 62 -4.75 -3.48 -9.08
C ARG A 62 -4.31 -2.09 -8.62
N ALA A 63 -5.28 -1.23 -8.39
CA ALA A 63 -5.06 0.07 -7.76
C ALA A 63 -5.08 -0.09 -6.23
N ILE A 64 -4.06 0.46 -5.57
CA ILE A 64 -3.88 0.38 -4.13
C ILE A 64 -3.92 1.80 -3.56
N GLY A 65 -4.90 2.06 -2.69
CA GLY A 65 -4.96 3.27 -1.89
C GLY A 65 -4.16 3.11 -0.61
N VAL A 66 -3.26 4.05 -0.31
CA VAL A 66 -2.46 4.01 0.92
C VAL A 66 -2.61 5.29 1.70
N ASN A 67 -3.00 5.17 2.96
CA ASN A 67 -3.05 6.26 3.91
C ASN A 67 -1.88 6.12 4.90
N VAL A 68 -1.18 7.22 5.16
CA VAL A 68 -0.15 7.31 6.19
C VAL A 68 -0.61 8.35 7.18
N LEU A 69 -0.82 7.94 8.43
CA LEU A 69 -1.42 8.73 9.50
C LEU A 69 -0.46 8.82 10.68
N GLY A 70 -0.63 9.86 11.50
CA GLY A 70 0.05 10.01 12.78
C GLY A 70 0.58 11.41 13.00
N TRP A 71 1.19 11.62 14.17
CA TRP A 71 1.64 12.93 14.64
C TRP A 71 0.52 13.98 14.61
N THR A 72 0.82 15.20 15.04
CA THR A 72 -0.19 16.26 15.05
C THR A 72 -0.29 16.92 13.68
N ARG A 73 -1.46 17.46 13.34
CA ARG A 73 -1.65 18.28 12.13
C ARG A 73 -0.78 19.54 12.08
N ASN A 74 -0.21 19.95 13.21
CA ASN A 74 0.71 21.08 13.32
C ASN A 74 2.19 20.67 13.18
N HIS A 75 2.52 19.37 13.23
CA HIS A 75 3.87 18.84 13.09
C HIS A 75 3.89 17.74 12.02
N THR A 76 3.73 18.14 10.77
CA THR A 76 3.45 17.23 9.65
C THR A 76 4.69 16.59 9.02
N LYS A 77 5.90 17.08 9.32
CA LYS A 77 7.14 16.62 8.68
C LYS A 77 7.39 15.11 8.86
N PRO A 78 7.31 14.54 10.08
CA PRO A 78 7.52 13.10 10.25
C PRO A 78 6.52 12.25 9.45
N CYS A 79 5.25 12.68 9.39
CA CYS A 79 4.22 12.01 8.62
C CYS A 79 4.51 12.06 7.11
N ARG A 80 4.96 13.21 6.60
CA ARG A 80 5.38 13.39 5.20
C ARG A 80 6.58 12.51 4.85
N ASP A 81 7.59 12.50 5.71
CA ASP A 81 8.82 11.74 5.49
C ASP A 81 8.52 10.23 5.47
N LEU A 82 7.66 9.75 6.38
CA LEU A 82 7.16 8.38 6.37
C LEU A 82 6.38 8.08 5.08
N ALA A 83 5.49 8.98 4.65
CA ALA A 83 4.73 8.78 3.42
C ALA A 83 5.63 8.68 2.18
N ALA A 84 6.65 9.53 2.07
CA ALA A 84 7.62 9.45 0.99
C ALA A 84 8.38 8.11 0.98
N ARG A 85 8.75 7.59 2.15
CA ARG A 85 9.40 6.29 2.28
C ARG A 85 8.48 5.13 1.94
N VAL A 86 7.22 5.17 2.39
CA VAL A 86 6.19 4.18 2.04
C VAL A 86 6.03 4.12 0.52
N TYR A 87 5.91 5.28 -0.15
CA TYR A 87 5.84 5.34 -1.61
C TYR A 87 7.05 4.66 -2.26
N GLY A 88 8.27 5.04 -1.86
CA GLY A 88 9.50 4.45 -2.41
C GLY A 88 9.63 2.94 -2.18
N VAL A 89 9.17 2.41 -1.05
CA VAL A 89 9.16 0.97 -0.76
C VAL A 89 8.14 0.22 -1.64
N LEU A 90 6.98 0.84 -1.90
CA LEU A 90 5.91 0.23 -2.69
C LEU A 90 6.18 0.29 -4.21
N THR A 91 6.99 1.24 -4.67
CA THR A 91 7.38 1.38 -6.09
C THR A 91 8.81 0.91 -6.37
N GLY A 92 9.49 0.30 -5.39
CA GLY A 92 10.90 -0.06 -5.46
C GLY A 92 11.18 -1.28 -6.34
N GLU A 93 11.26 -1.09 -7.65
CA GLU A 93 11.64 -2.15 -8.60
C GLU A 93 13.17 -2.39 -8.64
N PRO A 94 13.61 -3.64 -8.92
CA PRO A 94 12.79 -4.83 -9.12
C PRO A 94 12.37 -5.51 -7.80
N GLY A 95 12.75 -4.97 -6.65
CA GLY A 95 12.69 -5.64 -5.35
C GLY A 95 11.31 -6.18 -4.95
N ILE A 96 10.24 -5.45 -5.27
CA ILE A 96 8.86 -5.85 -4.93
C ILE A 96 8.25 -6.88 -5.91
N LEU A 97 8.88 -7.10 -7.07
CA LEU A 97 8.32 -7.89 -8.16
C LEU A 97 8.39 -9.39 -7.89
N ILE A 98 7.56 -10.15 -8.61
CA ILE A 98 7.56 -11.60 -8.64
C ILE A 98 8.94 -12.12 -9.04
N GLY A 99 9.42 -13.13 -8.29
CA GLY A 99 10.76 -13.69 -8.47
C GLY A 99 11.87 -12.92 -7.73
N PHE A 100 11.60 -11.71 -7.23
CA PHE A 100 12.52 -10.94 -6.39
C PHE A 100 12.05 -10.92 -4.92
N ALA A 101 10.76 -10.67 -4.70
CA ALA A 101 10.13 -10.75 -3.40
C ALA A 101 9.43 -12.10 -3.22
N GLU A 102 9.74 -12.79 -2.12
CA GLU A 102 9.03 -14.01 -1.72
C GLU A 102 7.53 -13.72 -1.55
N GLY A 103 6.69 -14.58 -2.12
CA GLY A 103 5.23 -14.44 -2.06
C GLY A 103 4.64 -13.36 -2.97
N SER A 104 5.46 -12.53 -3.63
CA SER A 104 4.96 -11.51 -4.54
C SER A 104 4.29 -12.11 -5.77
N ARG A 105 3.19 -11.47 -6.18
CA ARG A 105 2.50 -11.72 -7.44
C ARG A 105 2.52 -10.51 -8.37
N ILE A 106 3.28 -9.48 -8.01
CA ILE A 106 3.38 -8.23 -8.76
C ILE A 106 4.30 -8.46 -9.95
N CYS A 107 3.76 -8.36 -11.17
CA CYS A 107 4.52 -8.48 -12.40
C CYS A 107 5.23 -7.19 -12.76
N ALA A 108 4.59 -6.04 -12.50
CA ALA A 108 5.14 -4.71 -12.79
C ALA A 108 4.46 -3.65 -11.92
N VAL A 109 5.20 -2.58 -11.62
CA VAL A 109 4.63 -1.31 -11.14
C VAL A 109 4.09 -0.53 -12.34
N VAL A 110 2.82 -0.12 -12.30
CA VAL A 110 2.19 0.68 -13.35
C VAL A 110 2.35 2.16 -12.98
N SER A 111 3.37 2.79 -13.53
CA SER A 111 3.80 4.15 -13.15
C SER A 111 2.69 5.19 -13.24
N ASP A 112 1.83 5.10 -14.25
CA ASP A 112 0.79 6.11 -14.51
C ASP A 112 -0.34 6.07 -13.47
N GLY A 113 -0.51 4.94 -12.78
CA GLY A 113 -1.44 4.78 -11.66
C GLY A 113 -0.85 5.17 -10.29
N CYS A 114 0.45 5.46 -10.24
CA CYS A 114 1.14 5.83 -9.01
C CYS A 114 1.10 7.35 -8.80
N ASN A 115 0.46 7.80 -7.72
CA ASN A 115 0.23 9.22 -7.45
C ASN A 115 0.48 9.57 -5.99
N GLY A 116 0.92 10.81 -5.73
CA GLY A 116 1.20 11.33 -4.38
C GLY A 116 2.64 11.07 -3.93
N PRO A 117 2.90 11.06 -2.61
CA PRO A 117 1.95 11.30 -1.52
C PRO A 117 1.45 12.75 -1.44
N TYR A 118 0.14 12.90 -1.20
CA TYR A 118 -0.53 14.19 -1.03
C TYR A 118 -0.96 14.41 0.43
N PRO A 119 -0.82 15.63 0.99
CA PRO A 119 -1.40 15.93 2.28
C PRO A 119 -2.93 15.90 2.18
N VAL A 120 -3.59 15.30 3.18
CA VAL A 120 -5.05 15.31 3.28
C VAL A 120 -5.46 16.37 4.29
N ALA A 121 -6.33 17.29 3.86
CA ALA A 121 -6.91 18.29 4.74
C ALA A 121 -8.17 17.72 5.41
N GLU A 122 -8.18 17.67 6.74
CA GLU A 122 -9.30 17.21 7.54
C GLU A 122 -9.27 17.81 8.96
N ASP A 123 -10.39 17.67 9.69
CA ASP A 123 -10.54 18.23 11.03
C ASP A 123 -9.90 17.38 12.15
N ALA A 124 -9.35 16.22 11.80
CA ALA A 124 -8.65 15.37 12.76
C ALA A 124 -7.46 16.11 13.39
N ALA A 125 -7.17 15.81 14.66
CA ALA A 125 -6.02 16.39 15.35
C ALA A 125 -4.67 15.89 14.80
N TRP A 126 -4.70 14.82 14.01
CA TRP A 126 -3.53 14.16 13.45
C TRP A 126 -3.30 14.47 11.97
N CYS A 127 -2.08 14.20 11.49
CA CYS A 127 -1.73 14.36 10.08
C CYS A 127 -2.10 13.11 9.29
N ARG A 128 -2.47 13.30 8.01
CA ARG A 128 -2.61 12.21 7.04
C ARG A 128 -2.06 12.61 5.67
N TYR A 129 -1.37 11.64 5.06
CA TYR A 129 -1.01 11.66 3.66
C TYR A 129 -1.67 10.50 2.94
N TYR A 130 -2.07 10.73 1.69
CA TYR A 130 -2.67 9.73 0.82
C TYR A 130 -1.85 9.56 -0.45
N MET A 131 -1.74 8.35 -0.95
CA MET A 131 -1.13 8.03 -2.24
C MET A 131 -1.89 6.87 -2.90
N THR A 132 -1.73 6.75 -4.21
CA THR A 132 -2.10 5.54 -4.94
C THR A 132 -0.86 4.88 -5.51
N VAL A 133 -0.87 3.56 -5.58
CA VAL A 133 0.11 2.76 -6.32
C VAL A 133 -0.67 1.78 -7.18
N GLU A 134 -0.22 1.52 -8.40
CA GLU A 134 -0.88 0.57 -9.27
C GLU A 134 0.09 -0.54 -9.69
N TYR A 135 -0.42 -1.76 -9.75
CA TYR A 135 0.35 -2.94 -10.10
C TYR A 135 -0.38 -3.74 -11.18
N SER A 136 0.39 -4.34 -12.09
CA SER A 136 -0.09 -5.50 -12.83
C SER A 136 0.33 -6.76 -12.08
N THR A 137 -0.57 -7.72 -11.91
CA THR A 137 -0.37 -8.89 -11.06
C THR A 137 -0.77 -10.19 -11.73
N ALA A 138 -0.06 -11.27 -11.38
CA ALA A 138 -0.41 -12.62 -11.80
C ALA A 138 -1.53 -13.19 -10.91
N GLY A 139 -2.56 -13.73 -11.54
CA GLY A 139 -3.67 -14.40 -10.87
C GLY A 139 -3.29 -15.66 -10.12
N ILE A 140 -4.14 -16.05 -9.17
CA ILE A 140 -4.04 -17.28 -8.41
C ILE A 140 -5.09 -18.26 -8.91
N ARG A 141 -4.64 -19.42 -9.40
CA ARG A 141 -5.53 -20.52 -9.76
C ARG A 141 -6.13 -21.15 -8.51
N GLN A 142 -7.45 -21.24 -8.47
CA GLN A 142 -8.18 -22.00 -7.46
C GLN A 142 -8.43 -23.43 -7.96
N PRO A 143 -8.36 -24.43 -7.06
CA PRO A 143 -8.65 -25.82 -7.38
C PRO A 143 -10.11 -26.05 -7.84
#